data_AF-A0A6P7SJN4-F1
#
_entry.id   AF-A0A6P7SJN4-F1
#
_cell.length_a   1.000
_cell.length_b   1.000
_cell.length_c   1.000
_cell.angle_alpha   90.00
_cell.angle_beta   90.00
_cell.angle_gamma   90.00
#
_symmetry.space_group_name_H-M   'P 1'
#
loop_
_entity.id
_entity.type
_entity.pdbx_description
1 polymer ?
#
loop_
_entity_poly.entity_id
_entity_poly.type
_entity_poly.pdbx_seq_one_letter_code
_entity_poly.pdbx_strand_id
1 'polypeptide(L)'
;MGEENEDCQSKYIAVYEGSPNSRTLLKKFCNDENPIFQTETKSFHVMFYSAHPIVDVSFVAKYELLSPTLELYNDSYMVADDEKQYFTSPDFFNQTDIPMNIQWIVMAKEMNDVIVLELA
;
A
#
# COMPACT_ATOMS: atom_id res chain seq x y z
N MET A 1 10.79 -32.91 22.89
CA MET A 1 11.74 -33.39 21.87
C MET A 1 11.45 -32.54 20.65
N GLY A 2 12.18 -31.42 20.52
CA GLY A 2 11.95 -30.43 19.48
C GLY A 2 12.59 -30.93 18.19
N GLU A 3 11.80 -31.03 17.13
CA GLU A 3 12.37 -31.23 15.81
C GLU A 3 12.89 -29.87 15.34
N GLU A 4 14.21 -29.80 15.17
CA GLU A 4 14.91 -28.73 14.47
C GLU A 4 14.35 -28.63 13.06
N ASN A 5 13.36 -27.76 12.91
CA ASN A 5 12.70 -27.48 11.65
C ASN A 5 13.52 -26.39 10.94
N GLU A 6 14.79 -26.66 10.64
CA GLU A 6 15.71 -25.67 10.05
C GLU A 6 15.23 -25.17 8.68
N ASP A 7 14.26 -25.83 8.05
CA ASP A 7 13.85 -25.51 6.68
C ASP A 7 12.32 -25.49 6.44
N CYS A 8 11.53 -25.52 7.52
CA CYS A 8 10.07 -25.36 7.45
C CYS A 8 9.41 -26.25 6.37
N GLN A 9 9.73 -27.55 6.33
CA GLN A 9 9.35 -28.42 5.20
C GLN A 9 7.93 -28.97 5.31
N SER A 10 7.51 -29.35 6.52
CA SER A 10 6.20 -29.98 6.74
C SER A 10 5.05 -29.00 6.85
N LYS A 11 5.34 -27.74 7.20
CA LYS A 11 4.34 -26.69 7.43
C LYS A 11 4.99 -25.32 7.37
N TYR A 12 4.40 -24.38 6.64
CA TYR A 12 4.92 -23.02 6.53
C TYR A 12 3.91 -22.03 5.96
N ILE A 13 4.20 -20.75 6.16
CA ILE A 13 3.59 -19.62 5.45
C ILE A 13 4.65 -19.05 4.51
N ALA A 14 4.26 -18.81 3.26
CA ALA A 14 5.09 -18.15 2.26
C ALA A 14 4.39 -16.88 1.77
N VAL A 15 5.13 -15.77 1.77
CA VAL A 15 4.65 -14.48 1.26
C VAL A 15 5.43 -14.14 -0.01
N TYR A 16 4.69 -13.82 -1.05
CA TYR A 16 5.23 -13.43 -2.34
C TYR A 16 4.78 -12.02 -2.71
N GLU A 17 5.63 -11.32 -3.45
CA GLU A 17 5.36 -10.02 -4.05
C GLU A 17 5.12 -10.15 -5.54
N GLY A 18 4.25 -9.30 -6.09
CA GLY A 18 3.98 -9.21 -7.52
C GLY A 18 2.71 -9.92 -7.96
N SER A 19 2.49 -10.01 -9.27
CA SER A 19 1.27 -10.55 -9.88
C SER A 19 1.23 -12.08 -9.85
N PRO A 20 0.06 -12.73 -10.05
CA PRO A 20 -0.05 -14.18 -10.13
C PRO A 20 0.93 -14.88 -11.08
N ASN A 21 1.31 -14.20 -12.17
CA ASN A 21 2.17 -14.74 -13.22
C ASN A 21 3.66 -14.38 -13.04
N SER A 22 3.98 -13.51 -12.08
CA SER A 22 5.33 -13.00 -11.82
C SER A 22 5.49 -12.73 -10.32
N ARG A 23 5.62 -13.81 -9.55
CA ARG A 23 5.73 -13.75 -8.08
C ARG A 23 7.18 -13.93 -7.64
N THR A 24 7.66 -13.04 -6.78
CA THR A 24 8.95 -13.16 -6.09
C THR A 24 8.71 -13.60 -4.65
N LEU A 25 9.40 -14.64 -4.18
CA LEU A 25 9.30 -15.06 -2.78
C LEU A 25 9.99 -14.02 -1.88
N LEU A 26 9.24 -13.39 -0.97
CA LEU A 26 9.79 -12.47 0.03
C LEU A 26 10.32 -13.24 1.22
N LYS A 27 9.49 -14.12 1.79
CA LYS A 27 9.84 -14.89 2.98
C LYS A 27 9.01 -16.16 3.10
N LYS A 28 9.67 -17.20 3.64
CA LYS A 28 9.07 -18.46 4.10
C LYS A 28 9.35 -18.60 5.60
N PHE A 29 8.34 -18.91 6.40
CA PHE A 29 8.48 -19.05 7.85
C PHE A 29 7.47 -20.06 8.42
N CYS A 30 7.81 -20.66 9.56
CA CYS A 30 7.00 -21.69 10.23
C CYS A 30 7.01 -21.60 11.75
N ASN A 31 7.55 -20.51 12.29
CA ASN A 31 7.63 -20.16 13.70
C ASN A 31 6.69 -18.99 14.01
N ASP A 32 6.57 -18.63 15.28
CA ASP A 32 5.73 -17.52 15.78
C ASP A 32 6.34 -16.14 15.47
N GLU A 33 6.91 -15.98 14.29
CA GLU A 33 7.38 -14.69 13.79
C GLU A 33 6.20 -13.86 13.28
N ASN A 34 6.22 -12.56 13.60
CA ASN A 34 5.25 -11.58 13.11
C ASN A 34 5.94 -10.61 12.12
N PRO A 35 6.33 -11.06 10.91
CA PRO A 35 6.98 -10.21 9.93
C PRO A 35 6.01 -9.16 9.36
N ILE A 36 6.54 -7.97 9.08
CA ILE A 36 5.82 -6.89 8.40
C ILE A 36 6.36 -6.81 6.96
N PHE A 37 5.46 -6.75 5.98
CA PHE A 37 5.81 -6.65 4.56
C PHE A 37 5.20 -5.38 3.96
N GLN A 38 5.98 -4.70 3.11
CA GLN A 38 5.55 -3.53 2.32
C GLN A 38 5.90 -3.78 0.84
N THR A 39 5.04 -3.34 -0.08
CA THR A 39 5.22 -3.54 -1.52
C THR A 39 4.80 -2.30 -2.31
N GLU A 40 5.53 -1.99 -3.36
CA GLU A 40 5.19 -0.99 -4.36
C GLU A 40 4.52 -1.62 -5.61
N THR A 41 4.55 -2.95 -5.73
CA THR A 41 4.12 -3.71 -6.92
C THR A 41 2.60 -3.93 -7.02
N LYS A 42 1.84 -3.42 -6.04
CA LYS A 42 0.36 -3.46 -5.93
C LYS A 42 -0.25 -4.78 -5.42
N SER A 43 0.53 -5.85 -5.24
CA SER A 43 -0.05 -7.10 -4.71
C SER A 43 0.91 -7.95 -3.89
N PHE A 44 0.36 -8.54 -2.83
CA PHE A 44 0.94 -9.66 -2.11
C PHE A 44 0.15 -10.94 -2.37
N HIS A 45 0.85 -12.06 -2.29
CA HIS A 45 0.26 -13.39 -2.27
C HIS A 45 0.73 -14.12 -1.02
N VAL A 46 -0.21 -14.51 -0.16
CA VAL A 46 0.07 -15.29 1.04
C VAL A 46 -0.40 -16.72 0.81
N MET A 47 0.51 -17.68 0.97
CA MET A 47 0.26 -19.11 0.82
C MET A 47 0.53 -19.80 2.16
N PHE A 48 -0.42 -20.63 2.60
CA PHE A 48 -0.24 -21.55 3.71
C PHE A 48 -0.08 -22.97 3.16
N TYR A 49 0.98 -23.65 3.58
CA TYR A 49 1.23 -25.05 3.25
C TYR A 49 1.22 -25.90 4.52
N SER A 50 0.57 -27.06 4.45
CA SER A 50 0.64 -28.08 5.49
C SER A 50 0.60 -29.48 4.88
N ALA A 51 1.55 -30.32 5.26
CA ALA A 51 1.61 -31.72 4.84
C ALA A 51 0.52 -32.60 5.50
N HIS A 52 -0.10 -32.13 6.59
CA HIS A 52 -1.11 -32.86 7.33
C HIS A 52 -2.36 -31.99 7.56
N PRO A 53 -3.58 -32.57 7.58
CA PRO A 53 -4.83 -31.83 7.73
C PRO A 53 -5.07 -31.27 9.15
N ILE A 54 -4.20 -31.56 10.13
CA ILE A 54 -4.33 -31.09 11.51
C ILE A 54 -3.81 -29.64 11.59
N VAL A 55 -4.74 -28.70 11.72
CA VAL A 55 -4.46 -27.25 11.61
C VAL A 55 -4.15 -26.63 12.97
N ASP A 56 -3.11 -27.09 13.66
CA ASP A 56 -2.70 -26.51 14.96
C ASP A 56 -1.96 -25.14 14.82
N VAL A 57 -2.01 -24.52 13.64
CA VAL A 57 -1.45 -23.18 13.41
C VAL A 57 -2.51 -22.33 12.76
N SER A 58 -2.95 -21.33 13.49
CA SER A 58 -3.82 -20.26 13.01
C SER A 58 -2.98 -19.00 12.83
N PHE A 59 -3.10 -18.33 11.69
CA PHE A 59 -2.53 -16.99 11.52
C PHE A 59 -3.66 -15.99 11.29
N VAL A 60 -3.45 -14.76 11.74
CA VAL A 60 -4.31 -13.62 11.43
C VAL A 60 -3.41 -12.59 10.78
N ALA A 61 -3.71 -12.24 9.53
CA ALA A 61 -3.02 -11.18 8.80
C ALA A 61 -3.89 -9.93 8.80
N LYS A 62 -3.32 -8.81 9.27
CA LYS A 62 -3.89 -7.48 9.05
C LYS A 62 -3.21 -6.89 7.82
N TYR A 63 -4.00 -6.31 6.92
CA TYR A 63 -3.50 -5.52 5.81
C TYR A 63 -4.08 -4.12 5.88
N GLU A 64 -3.28 -3.15 5.49
CA GLU A 64 -3.71 -1.76 5.33
C GLU A 64 -3.00 -1.18 4.12
N LEU A 65 -3.71 -0.33 3.37
CA LEU A 65 -3.07 0.47 2.34
C LEU A 65 -2.27 1.55 3.07
N LEU A 66 -0.94 1.47 2.97
CA LEU A 66 -0.09 2.61 3.29
C LEU A 66 -0.22 3.59 2.14
N SER A 67 -1.30 4.36 2.13
CA SER A 67 -1.32 5.60 1.36
C SER A 67 -0.18 6.44 1.90
N PRO A 68 0.86 6.78 1.11
CA PRO A 68 1.75 7.84 1.53
C PRO A 68 0.83 9.02 1.83
N THR A 69 0.85 9.47 3.07
CA THR A 69 0.02 10.59 3.51
C THR A 69 0.21 11.73 2.51
N LEU A 70 -0.86 12.07 1.79
CA LEU A 70 -1.00 13.15 0.80
C LEU A 70 -0.39 12.94 -0.60
N GLU A 71 -1.26 12.79 -1.60
CA GLU A 71 -1.55 13.78 -2.66
C GLU A 71 -0.46 14.76 -3.14
N LEU A 72 0.81 14.35 -3.21
CA LEU A 72 1.84 15.18 -3.83
C LEU A 72 2.73 14.31 -4.71
N TYR A 73 3.01 14.81 -5.92
CA TYR A 73 4.04 14.34 -6.85
C TYR A 73 3.68 13.23 -7.84
N ASN A 74 2.70 13.51 -8.69
CA ASN A 74 2.93 13.92 -10.08
C ASN A 74 1.54 14.00 -10.73
N ASP A 75 1.14 15.22 -11.09
CA ASP A 75 -0.20 15.60 -11.54
C ASP A 75 -1.30 15.30 -10.51
N SER A 76 -1.45 16.17 -9.50
CA SER A 76 -2.59 16.07 -8.59
C SER A 76 -3.85 16.52 -9.31
N TYR A 77 -4.58 15.55 -9.84
CA TYR A 77 -5.89 15.72 -10.44
C TYR A 77 -6.92 15.83 -9.32
N MET A 78 -7.36 17.06 -9.06
CA MET A 78 -8.47 17.32 -8.13
C MET A 78 -9.76 17.38 -8.95
N VAL A 79 -10.79 16.67 -8.52
CA VAL A 79 -12.14 16.81 -9.11
C VAL A 79 -12.92 17.78 -8.24
N ALA A 80 -13.39 18.87 -8.84
CA ALA A 80 -14.24 19.83 -8.15
C ALA A 80 -15.54 19.15 -7.69
N ASP A 81 -15.88 19.36 -6.43
CA ASP A 81 -17.12 18.88 -5.80
C ASP A 81 -18.05 20.05 -5.44
N ASP A 82 -19.26 19.74 -5.00
CA ASP A 82 -20.24 20.72 -4.52
C ASP A 82 -19.76 21.43 -3.24
N GLU A 83 -18.81 20.83 -2.51
CA GLU A 83 -18.16 21.42 -1.34
C GLU A 83 -16.88 22.19 -1.71
N LYS A 84 -16.62 23.31 -1.01
CA LYS A 84 -15.39 24.10 -1.22
C LYS A 84 -14.16 23.33 -0.75
N GLN A 85 -13.23 23.10 -1.68
CA GLN A 85 -11.94 22.48 -1.42
C GLN A 85 -10.80 23.48 -1.57
N TYR A 86 -9.69 23.25 -0.88
CA TYR A 86 -8.54 24.16 -0.84
C TYR A 86 -7.26 23.40 -1.13
N PHE A 87 -6.34 24.03 -1.86
CA PHE A 87 -4.96 23.60 -2.01
C PHE A 87 -4.01 24.75 -1.62
N THR A 88 -2.85 24.41 -1.07
CA THR A 88 -1.87 25.41 -0.59
C THR A 88 -0.48 25.09 -1.12
N SER A 89 0.39 26.10 -1.17
CA SER A 89 1.81 25.86 -1.44
C SER A 89 2.44 25.01 -0.32
N PRO A 90 3.47 24.19 -0.60
CA PRO A 90 4.12 23.35 0.42
C PRO A 90 4.79 24.15 1.54
N ASP A 91 5.22 25.38 1.25
CA ASP A 91 5.77 26.31 2.24
C ASP A 91 4.80 26.59 3.39
N PHE A 92 3.49 26.44 3.17
CA PHE A 92 2.47 26.59 4.20
C PHE A 92 2.66 25.61 5.37
N PHE A 93 3.34 24.48 5.16
CA PHE A 93 3.55 23.43 6.16
C PHE A 93 5.01 23.29 6.63
N ASN A 94 5.89 24.26 6.34
CA ASN A 94 7.31 24.24 6.77
C ASN A 94 8.05 22.94 6.41
N GLN A 95 7.89 22.44 5.18
CA GLN A 95 8.61 21.25 4.72
C GLN A 95 10.04 21.59 4.28
N THR A 96 11.01 20.77 4.68
CA THR A 96 12.45 21.00 4.40
C THR A 96 12.92 20.48 3.04
N ASP A 97 12.05 19.79 2.31
CA ASP A 97 12.36 19.20 1.00
C ASP A 97 11.23 19.54 0.02
N ILE A 98 11.36 20.67 -0.66
CA ILE A 98 10.34 21.21 -1.57
C ILE A 98 10.81 21.02 -3.00
N PRO A 99 10.14 20.18 -3.80
CA PRO A 99 10.56 19.96 -5.17
C PRO A 99 10.34 21.19 -6.05
N MET A 100 11.16 21.29 -7.10
CA MET A 100 11.07 22.37 -8.07
C MET A 100 9.97 22.06 -9.08
N ASN A 101 8.97 22.96 -9.19
CA ASN A 101 7.84 22.97 -10.13
C ASN A 101 6.63 22.12 -9.73
N ILE A 102 5.69 22.73 -8.98
CA ILE A 102 4.42 22.11 -8.57
C ILE A 102 3.28 22.62 -9.43
N GLN A 103 2.38 21.72 -9.79
CA GLN A 103 1.17 22.01 -10.56
C GLN A 103 -0.05 21.40 -9.87
N TRP A 104 -1.15 22.16 -9.84
CA TRP A 104 -2.46 21.70 -9.40
C TRP A 104 -3.41 21.73 -10.59
N ILE A 105 -4.07 20.61 -10.88
CA ILE A 105 -5.00 20.47 -12.01
C ILE A 105 -6.39 20.20 -11.43
N VAL A 106 -7.29 21.18 -11.53
CA VAL A 106 -8.69 21.04 -11.09
C VAL A 106 -9.56 20.71 -12.31
N MET A 107 -10.32 19.63 -12.23
CA MET A 107 -11.20 19.14 -13.28
C MET A 107 -12.65 19.16 -12.81
N ALA A 108 -13.57 19.37 -13.75
CA ALA A 108 -14.99 19.31 -13.48
C ALA A 108 -15.45 17.85 -13.48
N LYS A 109 -16.49 17.53 -12.71
CA LYS A 109 -17.03 16.18 -12.62
C LYS A 109 -17.75 15.78 -13.90
N GLU A 110 -18.54 16.68 -14.46
CA GLU A 110 -19.25 16.51 -15.73
C GLU A 110 -18.82 17.56 -16.77
N MET A 111 -19.06 17.27 -18.06
CA MET A 111 -18.60 18.10 -19.18
C MET A 111 -19.20 19.52 -19.23
N ASN A 112 -20.31 19.76 -18.53
CA ASN A 112 -21.01 21.04 -18.49
C ASN A 112 -20.86 21.79 -17.16
N ASP A 113 -20.11 21.23 -16.21
CA ASP A 113 -19.91 21.84 -14.90
C ASP A 113 -18.96 23.03 -15.01
N VAL A 114 -19.20 24.04 -14.16
CA VAL A 114 -18.40 25.27 -14.12
C VAL A 114 -17.54 25.28 -12.86
N ILE A 115 -16.22 25.34 -13.04
CA ILE A 115 -15.27 25.46 -11.94
C ILE A 115 -15.09 26.94 -11.61
N VAL A 116 -15.25 27.32 -10.35
CA VAL A 116 -14.97 28.67 -9.84
C VAL A 116 -13.71 28.61 -8.97
N LEU A 117 -12.66 29.33 -9.38
CA LEU A 117 -11.42 29.47 -8.62
C LEU A 117 -11.35 30.85 -7.98
N GLU A 118 -11.32 30.90 -6.65
CA GLU A 118 -11.11 32.12 -5.86
C GLU A 118 -9.76 32.02 -5.14
N LEU A 119 -8.85 32.97 -5.40
CA LEU A 119 -7.62 33.10 -4.62
C LEU A 119 -7.89 34.03 -3.43
N ALA A 120 -7.60 33.56 -2.22
CA ALA A 120 -7.73 34.32 -0.99
C ALA A 120 -6.44 35.07 -0.64
#